data_AF-A0A3B9KGG4-F1
#
_entry.id   AF-A0A3B9KGG4-F1
#
_cell.length_a   1.000
_cell.length_b   1.000
_cell.length_c   1.000
_cell.angle_alpha   90.00
_cell.angle_beta   90.00
_cell.angle_gamma   90.00
#
_symmetry.space_group_name_H-M   'P 1'
#
loop_
_entity.id
_entity.type
_entity.pdbx_description
1 polymer ?
#
loop_
_entity_poly.entity_id
_entity_poly.type
_entity_poly.pdbx_seq_one_letter_code
_entity_poly.pdbx_strand_id
1 'polypeptide(L)'
;MNSNEDLHNQPTEAFTGIKHVSQMPTMDNVSQAVPPASVVPRKRKISRRALIGASVAGLAGASMGGLALEQIAQRGGLSNVEQLIQRDGIGAIFHLNGPMASAQQIGHLLRRAGFGAAPEELSMYRDLGYNGAVDRLINYQQVSEDDTESRLKALNLNLGKPLDQQRWWLLRMAWTQRPLLEKMTLFWHGVLVSSFHKVGGARSYARMMVQNQFLRDHAFDTYDNILLGITSDPAMLYYLDLTKSTKQSPNENYARELMELFTLGLGHYTQQDVFEGAAALTGWHVRGLTSYYAPSGHSDLTKTYLGQHGNLDYKDVV
;
A
#
# COMPACT_ATOMS: atom_id res chain seq x y z
N MET A 1 -3.72 33.00 8.38
CA MET A 1 -3.23 32.57 7.06
C MET A 1 -4.01 31.32 6.69
N ASN A 2 -4.70 31.35 5.54
CA ASN A 2 -5.63 30.30 5.12
C ASN A 2 -4.90 28.98 4.86
N SER A 3 -5.33 27.90 5.53
CA SER A 3 -4.75 26.56 5.44
C SER A 3 -5.48 25.66 4.42
N ASN A 4 -5.88 26.21 3.27
CA ASN A 4 -6.68 25.51 2.25
C ASN A 4 -6.12 25.65 0.82
N GLU A 5 -4.85 26.00 0.66
CA GLU A 5 -4.20 25.87 -0.65
C GLU A 5 -3.91 24.38 -0.90
N ASP A 6 -4.86 23.75 -1.58
CA ASP A 6 -4.69 22.48 -2.24
C ASP A 6 -3.59 22.63 -3.31
N LEU A 7 -2.36 22.19 -2.98
CA LEU A 7 -1.23 22.17 -3.91
C LEU A 7 -1.56 21.40 -5.21
N HIS A 8 -2.60 20.56 -5.21
CA HIS A 8 -3.06 19.80 -6.37
C HIS A 8 -3.90 20.63 -7.38
N ASN A 9 -4.09 21.92 -7.14
CA ASN A 9 -4.92 22.80 -7.96
C ASN A 9 -4.21 24.08 -8.43
N GLN A 10 -2.87 24.14 -8.36
CA GLN A 10 -2.17 25.26 -8.98
C GLN A 10 -2.41 25.23 -10.51
N PRO A 11 -2.84 26.35 -11.12
CA PRO A 11 -3.06 26.39 -12.56
C PRO A 11 -1.75 26.10 -13.27
N THR A 12 -1.79 25.18 -14.23
CA THR A 12 -0.68 24.88 -15.13
C THR A 12 -0.26 26.20 -15.78
N GLU A 13 1.01 26.61 -15.63
CA GLU A 13 1.52 27.72 -16.44
C GLU A 13 1.41 27.33 -17.91
N ALA A 14 0.97 28.26 -18.76
CA ALA A 14 0.87 28.00 -20.18
C ALA A 14 2.27 27.72 -20.75
N PHE A 15 2.42 26.62 -21.48
CA PHE A 15 3.66 26.28 -22.19
C PHE A 15 4.05 27.41 -23.15
N THR A 16 5.02 28.22 -22.74
CA THR A 16 5.62 29.28 -23.55
C THR A 16 6.97 28.76 -24.03
N GLY A 17 6.98 28.05 -25.15
CA GLY A 17 8.21 27.49 -25.71
C GLY A 17 9.39 28.49 -25.66
N ILE A 18 10.52 28.01 -25.15
CA ILE A 18 11.88 28.61 -25.09
C ILE A 18 11.93 30.10 -25.46
N LYS A 19 11.51 30.99 -24.56
CA LYS A 19 11.96 32.39 -24.53
C LYS A 19 12.11 32.83 -23.08
N HIS A 20 13.33 33.24 -22.72
CA HIS A 20 13.78 33.79 -21.43
C HIS A 20 14.50 32.83 -20.47
N VAL A 21 15.66 32.33 -20.91
CA VAL A 21 16.80 32.13 -19.98
C VAL A 21 17.52 33.47 -19.87
N SER A 22 17.08 34.34 -18.97
CA SER A 22 17.84 35.49 -18.47
C SER A 22 17.06 36.09 -17.30
N GLN A 23 17.68 36.06 -16.10
CA GLN A 23 17.23 36.63 -14.82
C GLN A 23 16.54 35.63 -13.85
N MET A 24 17.34 34.92 -13.07
CA MET A 24 16.93 34.42 -11.74
C MET A 24 17.54 35.33 -10.66
N PRO A 25 16.80 35.75 -9.61
CA PRO A 25 17.35 36.43 -8.44
C PRO A 25 18.03 35.44 -7.49
N THR A 26 19.06 35.89 -6.78
CA THR A 26 19.84 35.12 -5.80
C THR A 26 19.05 34.82 -4.52
N MET A 27 19.29 33.63 -3.97
CA MET A 27 18.78 33.12 -2.69
C MET A 27 19.35 33.93 -1.51
N ASP A 28 18.62 34.91 -0.98
CA ASP A 28 19.03 35.60 0.26
C ASP A 28 17.89 36.05 1.19
N ASN A 29 16.63 35.59 0.99
CA ASN A 29 15.52 36.08 1.80
C ASN A 29 14.47 35.02 2.17
N VAL A 30 14.86 34.02 2.97
CA VAL A 30 13.90 33.34 3.87
C VAL A 30 14.61 32.94 5.17
N SER A 31 14.76 33.90 6.08
CA SER A 31 15.09 33.61 7.48
C SER A 31 14.19 34.44 8.38
N GLN A 32 13.01 33.90 8.73
CA GLN A 32 12.27 34.31 9.91
C GLN A 32 11.61 33.10 10.56
N ALA A 33 12.08 32.78 11.77
CA ALA A 33 11.57 31.72 12.62
C ALA A 33 10.18 32.07 13.17
N VAL A 34 9.26 31.10 13.12
CA VAL A 34 7.92 31.19 13.71
C VAL A 34 7.96 30.67 15.17
N PRO A 35 7.39 31.37 16.16
CA PRO A 35 7.38 30.93 17.56
C PRO A 35 6.42 29.74 17.80
N PRO A 36 6.65 28.90 18.83
CA PRO A 36 5.89 27.67 19.04
C PRO A 36 4.45 27.94 19.48
N ALA A 37 3.49 27.30 18.81
CA ALA A 37 2.08 27.33 19.16
C ALA A 37 1.76 26.49 20.41
N SER A 38 0.78 26.95 21.19
CA SER A 38 0.32 26.33 22.43
C SER A 38 -0.36 24.96 22.22
N VAL A 39 0.00 23.99 23.06
CA VAL A 39 -0.50 22.61 22.99
C VAL A 39 -1.90 22.51 23.58
N VAL A 40 -2.90 22.21 22.74
CA VAL A 40 -4.26 21.85 23.17
C VAL A 40 -4.35 20.32 23.34
N PRO A 41 -4.84 19.80 24.49
CA PRO A 41 -4.90 18.36 24.72
C PRO A 41 -5.93 17.67 23.82
N ARG A 42 -5.46 16.77 22.93
CA ARG A 42 -6.30 15.94 22.06
C ARG A 42 -7.06 14.89 22.89
N LYS A 43 -8.39 14.82 22.71
CA LYS A 43 -9.25 13.74 23.23
C LYS A 43 -8.77 12.38 22.70
N ARG A 44 -8.61 11.41 23.61
CA ARG A 44 -8.10 10.05 23.35
C ARG A 44 -8.94 9.34 22.27
N LYS A 45 -8.27 8.84 21.23
CA LYS A 45 -8.85 7.93 20.22
C LYS A 45 -9.16 6.57 20.84
N ILE A 46 -10.24 5.96 20.38
CA ILE A 46 -10.75 4.65 20.78
C ILE A 46 -9.64 3.59 20.62
N SER A 47 -9.30 2.88 21.70
CA SER A 47 -8.32 1.79 21.65
C SER A 47 -8.96 0.52 21.08
N ARG A 48 -8.16 -0.32 20.41
CA ARG A 48 -8.56 -1.59 19.78
C ARG A 48 -9.39 -2.53 20.68
N ARG A 49 -9.32 -2.41 22.01
CA ARG A 49 -10.18 -3.14 22.95
C ARG A 49 -11.69 -2.87 22.74
N ALA A 50 -12.06 -1.67 22.32
CA ALA A 50 -13.47 -1.32 22.09
C ALA A 50 -14.03 -1.90 20.78
N LEU A 51 -13.17 -2.18 19.79
CA LEU A 51 -13.62 -2.75 18.52
C LEU A 51 -13.86 -4.28 18.64
N ILE A 52 -13.14 -4.93 19.53
CA ILE A 52 -13.28 -6.38 19.81
C ILE A 52 -14.51 -6.66 20.72
N GLY A 53 -14.95 -5.68 21.52
CA GLY A 53 -16.10 -5.84 22.42
C GLY A 53 -17.48 -5.77 21.76
N ALA A 54 -17.60 -5.26 20.53
CA ALA A 54 -18.88 -5.06 19.86
C ALA A 54 -19.36 -6.25 19.00
N SER A 55 -18.59 -7.34 18.93
CA SER A 55 -18.91 -8.54 18.13
C SER A 55 -19.04 -9.83 18.95
N VAL A 56 -19.11 -9.76 20.28
CA VAL A 56 -19.19 -10.96 21.14
C VAL A 56 -20.61 -11.58 21.21
N ALA A 57 -21.61 -10.99 20.54
CA ALA A 57 -22.89 -11.67 20.34
C ALA A 57 -22.83 -12.59 19.10
N GLY A 58 -22.29 -13.79 19.29
CA GLY A 58 -22.54 -14.93 18.39
C GLY A 58 -21.31 -15.45 17.65
N LEU A 59 -20.49 -16.23 18.36
CA LEU A 59 -20.00 -17.56 18.00
C LEU A 59 -18.65 -17.80 18.67
N ALA A 60 -18.73 -18.38 19.88
CA ALA A 60 -17.63 -19.18 20.40
C ALA A 60 -17.45 -20.39 19.48
N GLY A 61 -16.21 -20.61 19.02
CA GLY A 61 -15.78 -21.91 18.48
C GLY A 61 -15.94 -22.10 16.98
N ALA A 62 -14.80 -22.33 16.31
CA ALA A 62 -14.55 -23.36 15.28
C ALA A 62 -13.29 -22.98 14.49
N SER A 63 -12.12 -23.12 15.11
CA SER A 63 -10.94 -23.54 14.35
C SER A 63 -11.18 -25.00 13.95
N MET A 64 -10.86 -25.36 12.71
CA MET A 64 -11.06 -26.66 12.05
C MET A 64 -12.39 -26.77 11.28
N GLY A 65 -12.28 -27.30 10.06
CA GLY A 65 -13.34 -27.39 9.07
C GLY A 65 -14.71 -27.82 9.61
N GLY A 66 -15.76 -27.25 9.02
CA GLY A 66 -17.12 -27.72 9.22
C GLY A 66 -17.20 -29.23 8.98
N LEU A 67 -17.91 -29.91 9.89
CA LEU A 67 -18.26 -31.35 9.84
C LEU A 67 -17.19 -32.35 10.34
N ALA A 68 -16.64 -32.18 11.55
CA ALA A 68 -15.96 -33.32 12.21
C ALA A 68 -15.90 -33.31 13.75
N LEU A 69 -16.47 -32.33 14.47
CA LEU A 69 -16.28 -32.26 15.94
C LEU A 69 -17.41 -32.89 16.77
N GLU A 70 -18.59 -33.10 16.20
CA GLU A 70 -19.72 -33.66 16.96
C GLU A 70 -19.64 -35.19 17.12
N GLN A 71 -18.90 -35.89 16.25
CA GLN A 71 -18.70 -37.34 16.34
C GLN A 71 -17.48 -37.77 17.17
N ILE A 72 -16.53 -36.87 17.45
CA ILE A 72 -15.29 -37.20 18.19
C ILE A 72 -15.50 -37.04 19.70
N ALA A 73 -16.42 -36.18 20.14
CA ALA A 73 -16.71 -35.98 21.57
C ALA A 73 -17.38 -37.20 22.25
N GLN A 74 -17.89 -38.18 21.49
CA GLN A 74 -18.56 -39.37 22.04
C GLN A 74 -17.65 -40.60 22.23
N ARG A 75 -16.37 -40.55 21.84
CA ARG A 75 -15.43 -41.65 22.10
C ARG A 75 -14.15 -41.07 22.70
N GLY A 76 -13.99 -41.30 24.00
CA GLY A 76 -12.99 -40.65 24.84
C GLY A 76 -11.53 -40.74 24.36
N GLY A 77 -10.73 -39.83 24.89
CA GLY A 77 -9.27 -39.87 24.83
C GLY A 77 -8.66 -38.54 24.41
N LEU A 78 -8.13 -37.77 25.36
CA LEU A 78 -7.31 -36.57 25.15
C LEU A 78 -5.90 -36.88 24.57
N SER A 79 -5.69 -38.06 23.99
CA SER A 79 -4.40 -38.53 23.48
C SER A 79 -4.11 -38.15 22.02
N ASN A 80 -5.05 -37.54 21.29
CA ASN A 80 -4.94 -37.39 19.84
C ASN A 80 -4.61 -35.97 19.36
N VAL A 81 -4.47 -35.00 20.26
CA VAL A 81 -4.10 -33.62 19.87
C VAL A 81 -2.65 -33.55 19.37
N GLU A 82 -1.75 -34.32 19.98
CA GLU A 82 -0.35 -34.47 19.51
C GLU A 82 -0.25 -35.11 18.11
N GLN A 83 -1.13 -36.07 17.80
CA GLN A 83 -1.14 -36.74 16.48
C GLN A 83 -1.78 -35.88 15.37
N LEU A 84 -2.67 -34.95 15.72
CA LEU A 84 -3.24 -33.99 14.76
C LEU A 84 -2.24 -32.88 14.39
N ILE A 85 -1.39 -32.45 15.33
CA ILE A 85 -0.30 -31.50 15.08
C ILE A 85 0.78 -32.11 14.18
N GLN A 86 0.98 -33.43 14.22
CA GLN A 86 1.92 -34.14 13.33
C GLN A 86 1.39 -34.38 11.91
N ARG A 87 0.07 -34.28 11.69
CA ARG A 87 -0.54 -34.68 10.41
C ARG A 87 -0.49 -33.59 9.34
N ASP A 88 -0.45 -32.31 9.76
CA ASP A 88 -0.19 -31.16 8.89
C ASP A 88 1.16 -30.55 9.29
N GLY A 89 2.23 -30.97 8.61
CA GLY A 89 3.64 -30.71 8.94
C GLY A 89 4.10 -29.26 8.89
N ILE A 90 3.51 -28.36 9.69
CA ILE A 90 3.96 -26.97 9.88
C ILE A 90 5.39 -26.95 10.45
N GLY A 91 5.72 -27.92 11.32
CA GLY A 91 7.04 -28.04 11.94
C GLY A 91 8.17 -28.50 11.01
N ALA A 92 7.85 -29.08 9.85
CA ALA A 92 8.85 -29.47 8.86
C ALA A 92 9.21 -28.33 7.89
N ILE A 93 8.32 -27.33 7.78
CA ILE A 93 8.43 -26.21 6.83
C ILE A 93 9.22 -25.04 7.43
N PHE A 94 9.11 -24.83 8.75
CA PHE A 94 9.79 -23.76 9.46
C PHE A 94 10.87 -24.35 10.37
N HIS A 95 12.08 -23.79 10.36
CA HIS A 95 13.19 -24.28 11.17
C HIS A 95 12.87 -24.17 12.67
N LEU A 96 12.42 -25.28 13.28
CA LEU A 96 12.12 -25.38 14.72
C LEU A 96 13.38 -25.46 15.61
N ASN A 97 14.57 -25.46 15.01
CA ASN A 97 15.84 -25.63 15.73
C ASN A 97 16.45 -24.27 16.08
N GLY A 98 15.84 -23.57 17.03
CA GLY A 98 16.40 -22.35 17.62
C GLY A 98 16.03 -22.25 19.11
N PRO A 99 16.81 -21.53 19.94
CA PRO A 99 16.41 -21.30 21.33
C PRO A 99 15.03 -20.61 21.37
N MET A 100 14.16 -21.06 22.27
CA MET A 100 12.85 -20.45 22.52
C MET A 100 13.01 -18.94 22.68
N ALA A 101 12.41 -18.17 21.78
CA ALA A 101 12.47 -16.72 21.84
C ALA A 101 11.62 -16.22 23.01
N SER A 102 12.05 -15.15 23.67
CA SER A 102 11.24 -14.57 24.75
C SER A 102 9.91 -14.04 24.18
N ALA A 103 8.83 -14.13 24.96
CA ALA A 103 7.53 -13.56 24.58
C ALA A 103 7.64 -12.05 24.26
N GLN A 104 8.61 -11.35 24.87
CA GLN A 104 8.90 -9.95 24.58
C GLN A 104 9.49 -9.77 23.17
N GLN A 105 10.42 -10.62 22.77
CA GLN A 105 11.06 -10.58 21.45
C GLN A 105 10.06 -10.89 20.33
N ILE A 106 9.29 -11.97 20.46
CA ILE A 106 8.24 -12.31 19.49
C ILE A 106 7.14 -11.24 19.46
N GLY A 107 6.71 -10.78 20.63
CA GLY A 107 5.74 -9.69 20.69
C GLY A 107 6.25 -8.41 20.02
N HIS A 108 7.54 -8.10 20.15
CA HIS A 108 8.16 -6.97 19.44
C HIS A 108 8.14 -7.21 17.93
N LEU A 109 8.59 -8.38 17.47
CA LEU A 109 8.59 -8.77 16.05
C LEU A 109 7.18 -8.60 15.45
N LEU A 110 6.14 -9.19 16.04
CA LEU A 110 4.77 -9.14 15.50
C LEU A 110 4.14 -7.75 15.52
N ARG A 111 4.61 -6.84 16.40
CA ARG A 111 4.21 -5.42 16.35
C ARG A 111 4.88 -4.65 15.22
N ARG A 112 6.11 -5.02 14.84
CA ARG A 112 6.86 -4.38 13.75
C ARG A 112 6.47 -4.95 12.40
N ALA A 113 6.43 -6.27 12.28
CA ALA A 113 6.10 -7.03 11.09
C ALA A 113 4.58 -7.18 10.85
N GLY A 114 3.74 -6.49 11.63
CA GLY A 114 2.31 -6.67 11.55
C GLY A 114 1.55 -5.62 12.33
N PHE A 115 0.41 -6.05 12.88
CA PHE A 115 -0.48 -5.21 13.67
C PHE A 115 -0.52 -5.66 15.14
N GLY A 116 0.47 -6.42 15.61
CA GLY A 116 0.43 -7.11 16.90
C GLY A 116 -0.13 -8.51 16.76
N ALA A 117 -0.35 -9.18 17.88
CA ALA A 117 -0.78 -10.58 17.91
C ALA A 117 -1.77 -10.82 19.07
N ALA A 118 -2.76 -11.68 18.84
CA ALA A 118 -3.58 -12.26 19.88
C ALA A 118 -2.73 -13.19 20.78
N PRO A 119 -3.17 -13.49 22.02
CA PRO A 119 -2.44 -14.38 22.92
C PRO A 119 -2.11 -15.75 22.31
N GLU A 120 -3.03 -16.31 21.51
CA GLU A 120 -2.90 -17.60 20.86
C GLU A 120 -1.85 -17.55 19.75
N GLU A 121 -1.86 -16.49 18.94
CA GLU A 121 -0.84 -16.24 17.91
C GLU A 121 0.55 -16.04 18.54
N LEU A 122 0.62 -15.29 19.64
CA LEU A 122 1.87 -15.07 20.35
C LEU A 122 2.48 -16.39 20.86
N SER A 123 1.66 -17.32 21.36
CA SER A 123 2.13 -18.65 21.75
C SER A 123 2.65 -19.43 20.54
N MET A 124 1.88 -19.46 19.44
CA MET A 124 2.26 -20.15 18.21
C MET A 124 3.63 -19.68 17.69
N TYR A 125 3.82 -18.36 17.54
CA TYR A 125 5.07 -17.79 17.05
C TYR A 125 6.24 -17.96 18.03
N ARG A 126 5.96 -18.02 19.35
CA ARG A 126 6.99 -18.36 20.34
C ARG A 126 7.48 -19.78 20.17
N ASP A 127 6.57 -20.71 19.96
CA ASP A 127 6.87 -22.14 19.85
C ASP A 127 7.64 -22.45 18.54
N LEU A 128 7.54 -21.59 17.52
CA LEU A 128 8.40 -21.62 16.32
C LEU A 128 9.84 -21.13 16.56
N GLY A 129 10.11 -20.48 17.69
CA GLY A 129 11.36 -19.72 17.90
C GLY A 129 11.45 -18.48 17.00
N TYR A 130 12.49 -17.66 17.19
CA TYR A 130 12.64 -16.39 16.44
C TYR A 130 12.83 -16.62 14.93
N ASN A 131 13.69 -17.54 14.54
CA ASN A 131 13.97 -17.80 13.13
C ASN A 131 12.75 -18.40 12.42
N GLY A 132 12.09 -19.40 13.02
CA GLY A 132 10.85 -19.95 12.46
C GLY A 132 9.73 -18.92 12.38
N ALA A 133 9.65 -17.98 13.33
CA ALA A 133 8.72 -16.86 13.26
C ALA A 133 9.00 -15.92 12.07
N VAL A 134 10.27 -15.57 11.85
CA VAL A 134 10.71 -14.75 10.71
C VAL A 134 10.46 -15.48 9.39
N ASP A 135 10.84 -16.76 9.29
CA ASP A 135 10.64 -17.59 8.11
C ASP A 135 9.16 -17.68 7.74
N ARG A 136 8.27 -17.83 8.73
CA ARG A 136 6.82 -17.82 8.51
C ARG A 136 6.29 -16.49 7.98
N LEU A 137 6.82 -15.37 8.48
CA LEU A 137 6.39 -14.02 8.05
C LEU A 137 6.83 -13.72 6.62
N ILE A 138 8.05 -14.13 6.24
CA ILE A 138 8.62 -13.86 4.92
C ILE A 138 8.09 -14.85 3.88
N ASN A 139 7.96 -16.14 4.21
CA ASN A 139 7.43 -17.17 3.32
C ASN A 139 5.89 -17.26 3.41
N TYR A 140 5.22 -16.11 3.39
CA TYR A 140 3.77 -15.99 3.62
C TYR A 140 2.92 -16.79 2.63
N GLN A 141 3.44 -17.09 1.44
CA GLN A 141 2.76 -17.88 0.42
C GLN A 141 2.46 -19.31 0.91
N GLN A 142 3.25 -19.82 1.86
CA GLN A 142 3.05 -21.14 2.47
C GLN A 142 1.98 -21.11 3.59
N VAL A 143 1.51 -19.93 3.98
CA VAL A 143 0.48 -19.75 5.01
C VAL A 143 -0.87 -19.61 4.34
N SER A 144 -1.85 -20.47 4.65
CA SER A 144 -3.21 -20.34 4.10
C SER A 144 -3.90 -19.05 4.57
N GLU A 145 -4.70 -18.46 3.69
CA GLU A 145 -5.60 -17.33 3.95
C GLU A 145 -7.09 -17.71 3.88
N ASP A 146 -7.40 -19.01 3.77
CA ASP A 146 -8.76 -19.47 3.45
C ASP A 146 -9.79 -19.06 4.52
N ASP A 147 -9.41 -19.07 5.80
CA ASP A 147 -10.27 -18.61 6.90
C ASP A 147 -10.56 -17.10 6.79
N THR A 148 -9.52 -16.30 6.54
CA THR A 148 -9.65 -14.85 6.34
C THR A 148 -10.55 -14.54 5.13
N GLU A 149 -10.33 -15.21 3.99
CA GLU A 149 -11.16 -15.04 2.80
C GLU A 149 -12.61 -15.48 3.04
N SER A 150 -12.82 -16.60 3.74
CA SER A 150 -14.15 -17.11 4.07
C SER A 150 -14.93 -16.13 4.95
N ARG A 151 -14.27 -15.57 5.99
CA ARG A 151 -14.85 -14.55 6.86
C ARG A 151 -15.20 -13.28 6.09
N LEU A 152 -14.29 -12.79 5.25
CA LEU A 152 -14.52 -11.57 4.46
C LEU A 152 -15.67 -11.76 3.45
N LYS A 153 -15.75 -12.93 2.81
CA LYS A 153 -16.84 -13.28 1.88
C LYS A 153 -18.19 -13.33 2.59
N ALA A 154 -18.25 -13.89 3.80
CA ALA A 154 -19.48 -14.00 4.58
C ALA A 154 -20.12 -12.63 4.94
N LEU A 155 -19.33 -11.54 4.94
CA LEU A 155 -19.81 -10.19 5.22
C LEU A 155 -20.61 -9.57 4.05
N ASN A 156 -20.53 -10.14 2.84
CA ASN A 156 -21.21 -9.63 1.64
C ASN A 156 -20.98 -8.12 1.39
N LEU A 157 -19.75 -7.65 1.61
CA LEU A 157 -19.36 -6.25 1.45
C LEU A 157 -19.47 -5.80 -0.01
N ASN A 158 -20.00 -4.61 -0.26
CA ASN A 158 -20.07 -4.04 -1.60
C ASN A 158 -18.77 -3.28 -1.90
N LEU A 159 -17.78 -3.98 -2.48
CA LEU A 159 -16.49 -3.39 -2.86
C LEU A 159 -16.59 -2.35 -4.00
N GLY A 160 -17.78 -2.04 -4.51
CA GLY A 160 -18.02 -0.82 -5.29
C GLY A 160 -18.15 0.45 -4.45
N LYS A 161 -18.20 0.35 -3.12
CA LYS A 161 -18.36 1.48 -2.19
C LYS A 161 -17.11 1.70 -1.31
N PRO A 162 -16.60 2.93 -1.15
CA PRO A 162 -15.37 3.19 -0.40
C PRO A 162 -15.41 2.72 1.04
N LEU A 163 -16.54 2.91 1.74
CA LEU A 163 -16.68 2.47 3.12
C LEU A 163 -16.54 0.95 3.27
N ASP A 164 -17.08 0.18 2.33
CA ASP A 164 -17.01 -1.27 2.37
C ASP A 164 -15.63 -1.78 1.93
N GLN A 165 -14.94 -1.07 1.03
CA GLN A 165 -13.52 -1.35 0.72
C GLN A 165 -12.62 -1.11 1.94
N GLN A 166 -12.81 0.01 2.64
CA GLN A 166 -12.08 0.32 3.87
C GLN A 166 -12.34 -0.73 4.96
N ARG A 167 -13.61 -1.13 5.14
CA ARG A 167 -13.99 -2.21 6.06
C ARG A 167 -13.33 -3.53 5.68
N TRP A 168 -13.40 -3.91 4.40
CA TRP A 168 -12.79 -5.14 3.89
C TRP A 168 -11.30 -5.19 4.23
N TRP A 169 -10.56 -4.11 3.98
CA TRP A 169 -9.12 -4.12 4.23
C TRP A 169 -8.76 -4.06 5.72
N LEU A 170 -9.49 -3.26 6.51
CA LEU A 170 -9.31 -3.21 7.97
C LEU A 170 -9.57 -4.56 8.63
N LEU A 171 -10.60 -5.28 8.19
CA LEU A 171 -10.91 -6.61 8.69
C LEU A 171 -9.91 -7.66 8.20
N ARG A 172 -9.44 -7.57 6.95
CA ARG A 172 -8.31 -8.37 6.45
C ARG A 172 -7.08 -8.18 7.33
N MET A 173 -6.66 -6.94 7.59
CA MET A 173 -5.53 -6.63 8.48
C MET A 173 -5.70 -7.14 9.91
N ALA A 174 -6.94 -7.30 10.38
CA ALA A 174 -7.25 -7.80 11.71
C ALA A 174 -7.30 -9.34 11.80
N TRP A 175 -7.58 -10.04 10.70
CA TRP A 175 -7.83 -11.49 10.67
C TRP A 175 -6.82 -12.28 9.84
N THR A 176 -5.97 -11.62 9.07
CA THR A 176 -4.97 -12.26 8.20
C THR A 176 -3.99 -13.11 9.00
N GLN A 177 -3.62 -14.25 8.42
CA GLN A 177 -2.51 -15.07 8.89
C GLN A 177 -1.17 -14.65 8.25
N ARG A 178 -1.20 -13.66 7.36
CA ARG A 178 -0.07 -13.07 6.63
C ARG A 178 0.14 -11.60 7.02
N PRO A 179 0.41 -11.28 8.30
CA PRO A 179 0.40 -9.90 8.79
C PRO A 179 1.48 -9.01 8.15
N LEU A 180 2.63 -9.57 7.75
CA LEU A 180 3.69 -8.81 7.09
C LEU A 180 3.29 -8.37 5.68
N LEU A 181 2.57 -9.21 4.94
CA LEU A 181 2.03 -8.88 3.62
C LEU A 181 1.14 -7.63 3.72
N GLU A 182 0.13 -7.67 4.58
CA GLU A 182 -0.79 -6.53 4.73
C GLU A 182 -0.12 -5.29 5.32
N LYS A 183 0.90 -5.47 6.17
CA LYS A 183 1.71 -4.37 6.70
C LYS A 183 2.47 -3.65 5.59
N MET A 184 3.08 -4.41 4.67
CA MET A 184 3.80 -3.87 3.52
C MET A 184 2.85 -3.24 2.51
N THR A 185 1.69 -3.85 2.22
CA THR A 185 0.65 -3.22 1.41
C THR A 185 0.23 -1.86 1.98
N LEU A 186 0.02 -1.78 3.30
CA LEU A 186 -0.34 -0.53 3.96
C LEU A 186 0.79 0.50 3.89
N PHE A 187 2.04 0.06 4.06
CA PHE A 187 3.21 0.92 3.90
C PHE A 187 3.25 1.52 2.50
N TRP A 188 3.17 0.70 1.44
CA TRP A 188 3.23 1.19 0.07
C TRP A 188 2.03 2.07 -0.29
N HIS A 189 0.83 1.75 0.16
CA HIS A 189 -0.34 2.62 -0.01
C HIS A 189 -0.16 3.98 0.69
N GLY A 190 0.62 4.02 1.77
CA GLY A 190 0.97 5.25 2.48
C GLY A 190 2.08 6.07 1.81
N VAL A 191 2.97 5.43 1.05
CA VAL A 191 4.04 6.08 0.28
C VAL A 191 3.51 6.55 -1.08
N LEU A 192 2.84 5.66 -1.81
CA LEU A 192 2.29 5.88 -3.15
C LEU A 192 0.81 6.28 -3.04
N VAL A 193 0.58 7.46 -2.43
CA VAL A 193 -0.74 7.90 -2.02
C VAL A 193 -1.67 8.14 -3.21
N SER A 194 -2.93 7.72 -3.07
CA SER A 194 -4.04 8.09 -3.96
C SER A 194 -5.32 8.35 -3.15
N SER A 195 -6.37 8.84 -3.81
CA SER A 195 -7.61 9.24 -3.13
C SER A 195 -8.88 8.82 -3.86
N PHE A 196 -9.80 8.22 -3.11
CA PHE A 196 -11.17 7.96 -3.55
C PHE A 196 -11.84 9.15 -4.23
N HIS A 197 -11.55 10.37 -3.79
CA HIS A 197 -12.19 11.58 -4.32
C HIS A 197 -11.79 11.90 -5.77
N LYS A 198 -10.60 11.47 -6.22
CA LYS A 198 -10.02 11.88 -7.52
C LYS A 198 -9.86 10.72 -8.53
N VAL A 199 -10.07 9.46 -8.13
CA VAL A 199 -9.92 8.25 -8.98
C VAL A 199 -11.07 8.01 -10.00
N GLY A 200 -11.73 9.08 -10.48
CA GLY A 200 -12.81 9.00 -11.48
C GLY A 200 -14.22 8.96 -10.91
N GLY A 201 -14.41 9.38 -9.65
CA GLY A 201 -15.73 9.64 -9.04
C GLY A 201 -16.51 8.38 -8.62
N ALA A 202 -17.80 8.57 -8.30
CA ALA A 202 -18.64 7.61 -7.59
C ALA A 202 -18.78 6.22 -8.25
N ARG A 203 -18.53 6.12 -9.56
CA ARG A 203 -18.65 4.86 -10.33
C ARG A 203 -17.32 4.11 -10.50
N SER A 204 -16.22 4.63 -9.96
CA SER A 204 -14.88 4.14 -10.27
C SER A 204 -14.02 3.80 -9.05
N TYR A 205 -14.62 3.73 -7.87
CA TYR A 205 -13.92 3.35 -6.64
C TYR A 205 -13.25 1.98 -6.70
N ALA A 206 -13.69 1.08 -7.59
CA ALA A 206 -13.04 -0.20 -7.81
C ALA A 206 -11.58 -0.09 -8.30
N ARG A 207 -11.13 1.06 -8.84
CA ARG A 207 -9.71 1.28 -9.15
C ARG A 207 -8.82 1.27 -7.91
N MET A 208 -9.32 1.73 -6.76
CA MET A 208 -8.57 1.66 -5.49
C MET A 208 -8.37 0.20 -5.06
N MET A 209 -9.31 -0.69 -5.37
CA MET A 209 -9.15 -2.12 -5.12
C MET A 209 -8.11 -2.74 -6.04
N VAL A 210 -8.08 -2.33 -7.31
CA VAL A 210 -7.03 -2.76 -8.26
C VAL A 210 -5.66 -2.30 -7.78
N GLN A 211 -5.52 -1.04 -7.38
CA GLN A 211 -4.28 -0.51 -6.84
C GLN A 211 -3.86 -1.23 -5.55
N ASN A 212 -4.79 -1.45 -4.62
CA ASN A 212 -4.52 -2.19 -3.38
C ASN A 212 -4.03 -3.62 -3.67
N GLN A 213 -4.67 -4.31 -4.62
CA GLN A 213 -4.28 -5.65 -5.02
C GLN A 213 -2.89 -5.65 -5.68
N PHE A 214 -2.59 -4.69 -6.57
CA PHE A 214 -1.25 -4.50 -7.13
C PHE A 214 -0.20 -4.31 -6.02
N LEU A 215 -0.42 -3.38 -5.09
CA LEU A 215 0.52 -3.14 -3.98
C LEU A 215 0.69 -4.35 -3.07
N ARG A 216 -0.33 -5.20 -2.96
CA ARG A 216 -0.29 -6.45 -2.20
C ARG A 216 0.49 -7.53 -2.93
N ASP A 217 0.30 -7.67 -4.24
CA ASP A 217 1.04 -8.64 -5.06
C ASP A 217 2.52 -8.28 -5.17
N HIS A 218 2.85 -6.99 -5.15
CA HIS A 218 4.21 -6.45 -5.23
C HIS A 218 4.76 -5.97 -3.88
N ALA A 219 4.20 -6.43 -2.75
CA ALA A 219 4.53 -5.92 -1.42
C ALA A 219 6.03 -6.05 -1.03
N PHE A 220 6.73 -7.02 -1.63
CA PHE A 220 8.14 -7.31 -1.38
C PHE A 220 9.02 -7.20 -2.64
N ASP A 221 8.52 -6.55 -3.69
CA ASP A 221 9.28 -6.31 -4.91
C ASP A 221 10.34 -5.22 -4.73
N THR A 222 11.23 -5.08 -5.73
CA THR A 222 12.13 -3.93 -5.81
C THR A 222 11.33 -2.65 -6.00
N TYR A 223 11.85 -1.54 -5.49
CA TYR A 223 11.14 -0.27 -5.56
C TYR A 223 10.89 0.18 -7.01
N ASP A 224 11.86 -0.05 -7.90
CA ASP A 224 11.75 0.24 -9.34
C ASP A 224 10.57 -0.50 -9.99
N ASN A 225 10.35 -1.78 -9.64
CA ASN A 225 9.21 -2.54 -10.17
C ASN A 225 7.88 -1.97 -9.68
N ILE A 226 7.81 -1.60 -8.39
CA ILE A 226 6.61 -1.01 -7.79
C ILE A 226 6.32 0.35 -8.44
N LEU A 227 7.33 1.20 -8.62
CA LEU A 227 7.21 2.51 -9.25
C LEU A 227 6.79 2.39 -10.72
N LEU A 228 7.41 1.49 -11.49
CA LEU A 228 7.05 1.30 -12.88
C LEU A 228 5.61 0.78 -13.02
N GLY A 229 5.21 -0.15 -12.16
CA GLY A 229 3.85 -0.69 -12.14
C GLY A 229 2.81 0.36 -11.72
N ILE A 230 3.07 1.14 -10.66
CA ILE A 230 2.13 2.17 -10.18
C ILE A 230 1.97 3.32 -11.18
N THR A 231 2.99 3.63 -11.99
CA THR A 231 2.86 4.61 -13.09
C THR A 231 1.81 4.20 -14.12
N SER A 232 1.56 2.90 -14.28
CA SER A 232 0.49 2.39 -15.13
C SER A 232 -0.82 2.13 -14.40
N ASP A 233 -0.88 2.29 -13.08
CA ASP A 233 -2.08 1.97 -12.29
C ASP A 233 -3.25 2.92 -12.60
N PRO A 234 -4.47 2.41 -12.90
CA PRO A 234 -5.62 3.24 -13.22
C PRO A 234 -6.01 4.26 -12.14
N ALA A 235 -5.85 3.95 -10.84
CA ALA A 235 -6.15 4.93 -9.80
C ALA A 235 -5.11 6.06 -9.82
N MET A 236 -3.83 5.73 -9.96
CA MET A 236 -2.73 6.70 -9.99
C MET A 236 -2.81 7.62 -11.22
N LEU A 237 -3.11 7.05 -12.41
CA LEU A 237 -3.30 7.80 -13.65
C LEU A 237 -4.40 8.87 -13.56
N TYR A 238 -5.46 8.60 -12.79
CA TYR A 238 -6.50 9.60 -12.50
C TYR A 238 -6.07 10.56 -11.39
N TYR A 239 -5.48 10.03 -10.32
CA TYR A 239 -5.10 10.82 -9.15
C TYR A 239 -4.09 11.92 -9.49
N LEU A 240 -3.12 11.63 -10.35
CA LEU A 240 -2.08 12.57 -10.78
C LEU A 240 -2.35 13.16 -12.17
N ASP A 241 -3.60 13.12 -12.62
CA ASP A 241 -4.07 13.74 -13.87
C ASP A 241 -3.35 13.30 -15.15
N LEU A 242 -2.65 12.16 -15.15
CA LEU A 242 -1.98 11.65 -16.35
C LEU A 242 -2.97 11.27 -17.45
N THR A 243 -4.23 10.95 -17.09
CA THR A 243 -5.34 10.81 -18.07
C THR A 243 -5.68 12.09 -18.85
N LYS A 244 -5.23 13.26 -18.40
CA LYS A 244 -5.35 14.55 -19.10
C LYS A 244 -4.05 14.94 -19.82
N SER A 245 -3.00 14.15 -19.68
CA SER A 245 -1.71 14.39 -20.33
C SER A 245 -1.79 13.98 -21.80
N THR A 246 -1.38 14.87 -22.69
CA THR A 246 -1.36 14.61 -24.14
C THR A 246 -0.01 14.96 -24.71
N LYS A 247 0.32 14.42 -25.88
CA LYS A 247 1.52 14.77 -26.64
C LYS A 247 1.72 16.29 -26.79
N GLN A 248 0.66 17.04 -27.05
CA GLN A 248 0.72 18.50 -27.28
C GLN A 248 0.65 19.33 -26.00
N SER A 249 0.10 18.76 -24.93
CA SER A 249 -0.06 19.41 -23.63
C SER A 249 0.21 18.38 -22.53
N PRO A 250 1.49 18.06 -22.26
CA PRO A 250 1.85 17.15 -21.18
C PRO A 250 1.40 17.72 -19.82
N ASN A 251 0.88 16.86 -18.94
CA ASN A 251 0.51 17.24 -17.58
C ASN A 251 1.67 16.95 -16.62
N GLU A 252 2.18 17.98 -15.97
CA GLU A 252 3.33 17.91 -15.06
C GLU A 252 3.07 17.25 -13.72
N ASN A 253 1.80 17.12 -13.31
CA ASN A 253 1.47 16.74 -11.94
C ASN A 253 2.11 15.39 -11.58
N TYR A 254 1.96 14.36 -12.41
CA TYR A 254 2.62 13.08 -12.16
C TYR A 254 4.15 13.22 -12.09
N ALA A 255 4.77 13.86 -13.09
CA ALA A 255 6.23 13.97 -13.15
C ALA A 255 6.81 14.68 -11.92
N ARG A 256 6.13 15.73 -11.44
CA ARG A 256 6.50 16.45 -10.23
C ARG A 256 6.41 15.56 -9.01
N GLU A 257 5.30 14.87 -8.80
CA GLU A 257 5.10 14.01 -7.62
C GLU A 257 6.04 12.80 -7.64
N LEU A 258 6.33 12.24 -8.82
CA LEU A 258 7.32 11.17 -8.99
C LEU A 258 8.69 11.61 -8.48
N MET A 259 9.15 12.79 -8.87
CA MET A 259 10.45 13.32 -8.43
C MET A 259 10.41 13.81 -6.98
N GLU A 260 9.39 14.56 -6.58
CA GLU A 260 9.35 15.24 -5.29
C GLU A 260 8.95 14.31 -4.14
N LEU A 261 7.88 13.54 -4.31
CA LEU A 261 7.32 12.74 -3.21
C LEU A 261 7.79 11.29 -3.23
N PHE A 262 7.99 10.72 -4.42
CA PHE A 262 8.26 9.29 -4.53
C PHE A 262 9.76 8.97 -4.61
N THR A 263 10.59 9.81 -5.22
CA THR A 263 12.00 9.44 -5.50
C THR A 263 13.03 10.39 -4.92
N LEU A 264 13.21 11.57 -5.51
CA LEU A 264 14.38 12.43 -5.30
C LEU A 264 14.23 13.37 -4.10
N GLY A 265 13.01 13.81 -3.80
CA GLY A 265 12.77 14.85 -2.81
C GLY A 265 12.86 16.27 -3.36
N LEU A 266 12.39 17.23 -2.56
CA LEU A 266 12.41 18.65 -2.90
C LEU A 266 13.84 19.16 -3.12
N GLY A 267 14.06 19.94 -4.19
CA GLY A 267 15.34 20.59 -4.48
C GLY A 267 16.38 19.71 -5.17
N HIS A 268 16.03 18.47 -5.51
CA HIS A 268 16.91 17.52 -6.20
C HIS A 268 16.63 17.39 -7.71
N TYR A 269 15.73 18.24 -8.24
CA TYR A 269 15.33 18.30 -9.64
C TYR A 269 15.05 19.75 -10.04
N THR A 270 15.06 20.05 -11.33
CA THR A 270 14.72 21.37 -11.86
C THR A 270 13.31 21.40 -12.44
N GLN A 271 12.75 22.59 -12.64
CA GLN A 271 11.49 22.73 -13.36
C GLN A 271 11.57 22.16 -14.79
N GLN A 272 12.74 22.20 -15.43
CA GLN A 272 12.94 21.58 -16.75
C GLN A 272 12.78 20.06 -16.67
N ASP A 273 13.32 19.41 -15.63
CA ASP A 273 13.15 17.96 -15.44
C ASP A 273 11.66 17.59 -15.31
N VAL A 274 10.84 18.45 -14.70
CA VAL A 274 9.39 18.25 -14.60
C VAL A 274 8.73 18.27 -15.96
N PHE A 275 9.04 19.28 -16.79
CA PHE A 275 8.49 19.36 -18.15
C PHE A 275 8.89 18.15 -19.00
N GLU A 276 10.15 17.73 -18.91
CA GLU A 276 10.70 16.63 -19.71
C GLU A 276 10.16 15.27 -19.25
N GLY A 277 10.09 15.05 -17.94
CA GLY A 277 9.43 13.88 -17.35
C GLY A 277 7.94 13.82 -17.73
N ALA A 278 7.24 14.96 -17.71
CA ALA A 278 5.83 15.03 -18.10
C ALA A 278 5.63 14.62 -19.57
N ALA A 279 6.52 15.10 -20.45
CA ALA A 279 6.50 14.72 -21.86
C ALA A 279 6.77 13.21 -22.04
N ALA A 280 7.72 12.65 -21.30
CA ALA A 280 8.02 11.21 -21.34
C ALA A 280 6.85 10.33 -20.84
N LEU A 281 6.08 10.82 -19.88
CA LEU A 281 4.92 10.13 -19.31
C LEU A 281 3.63 10.22 -20.18
N THR A 282 3.64 10.91 -21.32
CA THR A 282 2.49 10.95 -22.24
C THR A 282 2.22 9.60 -22.92
N GLY A 283 0.97 9.34 -23.30
CA GLY A 283 0.55 8.12 -24.03
C GLY A 283 -0.28 7.14 -23.21
N TRP A 284 -0.45 7.37 -21.90
CA TRP A 284 -1.28 6.52 -21.04
C TRP A 284 -2.77 6.83 -21.14
N HIS A 285 -3.58 5.77 -21.19
CA HIS A 285 -5.03 5.86 -21.18
C HIS A 285 -5.63 4.84 -20.21
N VAL A 286 -6.81 5.16 -19.68
CA VAL A 286 -7.58 4.25 -18.80
C VAL A 286 -8.85 3.79 -19.50
N ARG A 287 -9.14 2.48 -19.42
CA ARG A 287 -10.40 1.87 -19.88
C ARG A 287 -10.99 1.04 -18.75
N GLY A 288 -11.98 1.59 -18.06
CA GLY A 288 -12.61 0.92 -16.92
C GLY A 288 -11.63 0.75 -15.76
N LEU A 289 -11.27 -0.51 -15.47
CA LEU A 289 -10.35 -0.92 -14.40
C LEU A 289 -8.95 -1.29 -14.90
N THR A 290 -8.66 -1.08 -16.19
CA THR A 290 -7.35 -1.33 -16.77
C THR A 290 -6.82 -0.05 -17.43
N SER A 291 -5.51 -0.04 -17.67
CA SER A 291 -4.83 1.00 -18.44
C SER A 291 -4.18 0.39 -19.67
N TYR A 292 -3.80 1.24 -20.62
CA TYR A 292 -3.01 0.86 -21.77
C TYR A 292 -2.16 2.04 -22.23
N TYR A 293 -1.01 1.74 -22.81
CA TYR A 293 -0.14 2.71 -23.44
C TYR A 293 -0.41 2.77 -24.94
N ALA A 294 -0.68 3.97 -25.46
CA ALA A 294 -0.86 4.23 -26.89
C ALA A 294 0.35 5.03 -27.41
N PRO A 295 1.26 4.40 -28.17
CA PRO A 295 2.45 5.07 -28.70
C PRO A 295 2.13 6.32 -29.54
N SER A 296 0.97 6.36 -30.21
CA SER A 296 0.52 7.54 -30.97
C SER A 296 0.25 8.77 -30.09
N GLY A 297 -0.03 8.58 -28.80
CA GLY A 297 -0.25 9.64 -27.82
C GLY A 297 1.02 10.09 -27.10
N HIS A 298 2.17 9.47 -27.39
CA HIS A 298 3.45 9.79 -26.78
C HIS A 298 4.16 10.96 -27.47
N SER A 299 4.81 11.80 -26.69
CA SER A 299 5.65 12.91 -27.14
C SER A 299 6.92 12.41 -27.81
N ASP A 300 7.11 12.80 -29.07
CA ASP A 300 8.30 12.51 -29.88
C ASP A 300 9.41 13.55 -29.70
N LEU A 301 9.25 14.47 -28.75
CA LEU A 301 10.30 15.43 -28.40
C LEU A 301 11.55 14.69 -27.93
N THR A 302 12.71 15.21 -28.32
CA THR A 302 13.97 14.85 -27.67
C THR A 302 14.03 15.57 -26.34
N LYS A 303 14.23 14.82 -25.27
CA LYS A 303 14.11 15.23 -23.88
C LYS A 303 15.49 15.23 -23.23
N THR A 304 15.71 16.17 -22.31
CA THR A 304 16.88 16.15 -21.43
C THR A 304 16.41 16.02 -19.99
N TYR A 305 16.45 14.81 -19.43
CA TYR A 305 15.91 14.49 -18.11
C TYR A 305 17.03 13.99 -17.20
N LEU A 306 17.31 14.72 -16.12
CA LEU A 306 18.33 14.36 -15.12
C LEU A 306 19.70 13.99 -15.73
N GLY A 307 20.08 14.71 -16.80
CA GLY A 307 21.33 14.48 -17.52
C GLY A 307 21.28 13.42 -18.62
N GLN A 308 20.18 12.67 -18.75
CA GLN A 308 19.95 11.77 -19.90
C GLN A 308 19.34 12.53 -21.07
N HIS A 309 19.73 12.19 -22.30
CA HIS A 309 19.28 12.86 -23.51
C HIS A 309 18.79 11.86 -24.56
N GLY A 310 17.58 12.05 -25.07
CA GLY A 310 17.02 11.17 -26.10
C GLY A 310 15.51 11.31 -26.23
N ASN A 311 14.88 10.49 -27.08
CA ASN A 311 13.42 10.39 -27.10
C ASN A 311 12.97 9.43 -25.99
N LEU A 312 13.02 9.93 -24.75
CA LEU A 312 12.76 9.14 -23.54
C LEU A 312 11.26 8.83 -23.38
N ASP A 313 10.95 7.63 -22.92
CA ASP A 313 9.60 7.19 -22.55
C ASP A 313 9.43 6.99 -21.03
N TYR A 314 8.26 6.52 -20.61
CA TYR A 314 7.92 6.34 -19.20
C TYR A 314 8.86 5.37 -18.45
N LYS A 315 9.53 4.45 -19.14
CA LYS A 315 10.47 3.49 -18.53
C LYS A 315 11.84 4.12 -18.29
N ASP A 316 12.17 5.17 -19.03
CA ASP A 316 13.45 5.86 -18.89
C ASP A 316 13.42 6.90 -17.76
N VAL A 317 12.23 7.41 -17.41
CA VAL A 317 12.05 8.50 -16.43
C VAL A 317 11.51 8.06 -15.07
N VAL A 318 11.07 6.79 -14.95
CA VAL A 318 10.64 6.14 -13.70
C VAL A 318 11.78 5.26 -13.18
#